data_AF-A0A944GM68-F1
#
_entry.id   AF-A0A944GM68-F1
#
_cell.length_a   1.000
_cell.length_b   1.000
_cell.length_c   1.000
_cell.angle_alpha   90.00
_cell.angle_beta   90.00
_cell.angle_gamma   90.00
#
_symmetry.space_group_name_H-M   'P 1'
#
loop_
_entity.id
_entity.type
_entity.pdbx_description
1 polymer ?
#
loop_
_entity_poly.entity_id
_entity_poly.type
_entity_poly.pdbx_seq_one_letter_code
_entity_poly.pdbx_strand_id
1 'polypeptide(L)'
;MKKFTLIMALTAFLAFGVKAEKVEPIKFGNFENWVTRVIKESGVIGGETKKVYEIAPNATINGAKAYHNMGGSQWATSNVMAKVMGVVKTSNAVFPDKHGAGRCAKLTTLLEHVKAVGIINMDVLVSGTIFLGKMVEPVSSTKNPYSKMEMGVPYTHTPKFLQFDYRLVAPAGAPIYSSGFGSKKKLSGRDNAEVFVLLQRRWEDAKGNIHAERVGTGRERFGKTTMGWVNKHRIPIWYGDIRHHAGYKSFMGLIPKEKSYYARNSKGKMKPVIEEKWAPVGTKPTHVLVMLSSGCGTAYTGTVGMTLWVDNVAFVH
;
A
#
# COMPACT_ATOMS: atom_id res chain seq x y z
N MET A 1 10.18 -61.36 55.70
CA MET A 1 10.63 -61.20 54.30
C MET A 1 9.43 -60.99 53.39
N LYS A 2 9.53 -59.98 52.50
CA LYS A 2 8.66 -59.67 51.35
C LYS A 2 7.36 -58.91 51.65
N LYS A 3 6.96 -57.86 50.94
CA LYS A 3 7.57 -56.98 49.92
C LYS A 3 6.60 -55.78 49.85
N PHE A 4 7.08 -54.55 50.10
CA PHE A 4 6.30 -53.34 49.83
C PHE A 4 6.22 -53.16 48.30
N THR A 5 5.01 -53.16 47.73
CA THR A 5 4.80 -52.88 46.31
C THR A 5 4.52 -51.40 46.16
N LEU A 6 5.54 -50.63 45.77
CA LEU A 6 5.43 -49.22 45.40
C LEU A 6 4.85 -49.15 43.98
N ILE A 7 3.61 -48.69 43.84
CA ILE A 7 3.03 -48.38 42.52
C ILE A 7 3.48 -46.97 42.15
N MET A 8 4.49 -46.89 41.27
CA MET A 8 4.94 -45.65 40.66
C MET A 8 4.07 -45.38 39.43
N ALA A 9 3.11 -44.46 39.55
CA ALA A 9 2.32 -44.00 38.41
C ALA A 9 3.21 -43.10 37.52
N LEU A 10 3.57 -43.61 36.34
CA LEU A 10 4.33 -42.89 35.33
C LEU A 10 3.37 -42.02 34.51
N THR A 11 3.27 -40.73 34.83
CA THR A 11 2.54 -39.75 34.02
C THR A 11 3.34 -39.43 32.75
N ALA A 12 2.94 -40.01 31.62
CA ALA A 12 3.46 -39.61 30.32
C ALA A 12 2.93 -38.22 29.95
N PHE A 13 3.76 -37.20 30.07
CA PHE A 13 3.49 -35.88 29.49
C PHE A 13 3.59 -35.97 27.96
N LEU A 14 2.45 -36.06 27.28
CA LEU A 14 2.35 -35.78 25.84
C LEU A 14 2.60 -34.28 25.63
N ALA A 15 3.85 -33.92 25.33
CA ALA A 15 4.19 -32.58 24.89
C ALA A 15 3.62 -32.36 23.48
N PHE A 16 2.39 -31.83 23.39
CA PHE A 16 1.91 -31.23 22.17
C PHE A 16 2.77 -29.99 21.87
N GLY A 17 3.74 -30.14 20.97
CA GLY A 17 4.53 -29.02 20.48
C GLY A 17 3.65 -28.03 19.74
N VAL A 18 3.20 -26.97 20.42
CA VAL A 18 2.61 -25.80 19.77
C VAL A 18 3.74 -25.13 18.97
N LYS A 19 3.73 -25.27 17.63
CA LYS A 19 4.60 -24.45 16.79
C LYS A 19 4.17 -22.99 16.95
N ALA A 20 5.02 -22.18 17.56
CA ALA A 20 4.82 -20.74 17.64
C ALA A 20 4.80 -20.14 16.23
N GLU A 21 3.79 -19.33 15.91
CA GLU A 21 3.73 -18.56 14.67
C GLU A 21 4.91 -17.59 14.61
N LYS A 22 5.56 -17.46 13.45
CA LYS A 22 6.65 -16.50 13.25
C LYS A 22 6.09 -15.19 12.72
N VAL A 23 6.23 -14.11 13.50
CA VAL A 23 5.96 -12.73 13.03
C VAL A 23 7.23 -12.16 12.43
N GLU A 24 7.19 -11.80 11.16
CA GLU A 24 8.28 -11.23 10.38
C GLU A 24 7.95 -9.78 10.00
N PRO A 25 8.47 -8.77 10.73
CA PRO A 25 8.24 -7.37 10.41
C PRO A 25 8.73 -7.03 9.00
N ILE A 26 7.91 -6.30 8.24
CA ILE A 26 8.37 -5.70 6.99
C ILE A 26 9.31 -4.56 7.34
N LYS A 27 10.50 -4.51 6.73
CA LYS A 27 11.49 -3.46 7.02
C LYS A 27 10.86 -2.07 6.80
N PHE A 28 11.03 -1.16 7.78
CA PHE A 28 10.36 0.16 7.85
C PHE A 28 8.82 0.12 7.99
N GLY A 29 8.21 -1.05 8.19
CA GLY A 29 6.76 -1.22 8.39
C GLY A 29 6.24 -0.83 9.78
N ASN A 30 7.13 -0.43 10.69
CA ASN A 30 6.80 0.22 11.96
C ASN A 30 6.78 1.76 11.86
N PHE A 31 7.02 2.30 10.66
CA PHE A 31 6.92 3.72 10.33
C PHE A 31 7.58 4.71 11.31
N GLU A 32 8.68 4.32 11.96
CA GLU A 32 9.46 5.21 12.84
C GLU A 32 10.36 6.18 12.07
N ASN A 33 10.72 5.83 10.83
CA ASN A 33 11.74 6.51 10.05
C ASN A 33 11.14 7.16 8.81
N TRP A 34 11.45 8.45 8.63
CA TRP A 34 10.89 9.27 7.56
C TRP A 34 11.93 10.21 6.96
N VAL A 35 11.93 10.30 5.64
CA VAL A 35 12.57 11.40 4.93
C VAL A 35 11.57 12.56 4.86
N THR A 36 12.00 13.75 5.26
CA THR A 36 11.25 15.00 5.10
C THR A 36 11.85 15.80 3.95
N ARG A 37 11.07 16.02 2.89
CA ARG A 37 11.47 16.82 1.73
C ARG A 37 10.85 18.21 1.86
N VAL A 38 11.67 19.25 1.84
CA VAL A 38 11.22 20.66 1.88
C VAL A 38 11.34 21.24 0.47
N ILE A 39 10.19 21.41 -0.19
CA ILE A 39 10.11 21.75 -1.60
C ILE A 39 9.36 23.07 -1.78
N LYS A 40 10.00 24.03 -2.44
CA LYS A 40 9.36 25.26 -2.92
C LYS A 40 8.64 24.97 -4.23
N GLU A 41 7.32 25.10 -4.25
CA GLU A 41 6.52 25.03 -5.47
C GLU A 41 6.80 26.26 -6.35
N SER A 42 6.48 26.18 -7.64
CA SER A 42 6.74 27.29 -8.57
C SER A 42 5.88 28.53 -8.25
N GLY A 43 6.44 29.73 -8.42
CA GLY A 43 5.74 31.00 -8.14
C GLY A 43 4.45 31.20 -8.93
N VAL A 44 4.39 30.70 -10.17
CA VAL A 44 3.18 30.76 -11.02
C VAL A 44 1.98 30.02 -10.42
N ILE A 45 2.20 29.12 -9.45
CA ILE A 45 1.15 28.41 -8.70
C ILE A 45 1.06 28.83 -7.22
N GLY A 46 1.54 30.02 -6.88
CA GLY A 46 1.54 30.59 -5.52
C GLY A 46 2.86 30.43 -4.78
N GLY A 47 3.76 29.56 -5.24
CA GLY A 47 5.11 29.48 -4.69
C GLY A 47 5.19 28.97 -3.24
N GLU A 48 4.24 28.16 -2.78
CA GLU A 48 4.23 27.64 -1.41
C GLU A 48 5.43 26.71 -1.12
N THR A 49 5.94 26.74 0.10
CA THR A 49 6.93 25.74 0.56
C THR A 49 6.19 24.60 1.25
N LYS A 50 6.22 23.40 0.68
CA LYS A 50 5.58 22.22 1.26
C LYS A 50 6.60 21.22 1.83
N LYS A 51 6.18 20.52 2.89
CA LYS A 51 6.85 19.32 3.39
C LYS A 51 6.20 18.10 2.75
N VAL A 52 7.04 17.23 2.18
CA VAL A 52 6.62 15.98 1.53
C VAL A 52 7.37 14.82 2.20
N TYR A 53 6.66 13.75 2.55
CA TYR A 53 7.23 12.69 3.39
C TYR A 53 7.43 11.38 2.64
N GLU A 54 8.51 10.66 2.95
CA GLU A 54 8.76 9.31 2.41
C GLU A 54 9.19 8.36 3.53
N ILE A 55 8.85 7.08 3.41
CA ILE A 55 9.22 6.06 4.40
C ILE A 55 10.60 5.49 4.02
N ALA A 56 11.64 5.93 4.72
CA ALA A 56 13.05 5.61 4.47
C ALA A 56 13.90 6.07 5.67
N PRO A 57 15.22 5.80 5.72
CA PRO A 57 16.08 6.30 6.80
C PRO A 57 15.88 7.80 7.05
N ASN A 58 15.87 8.22 8.31
CA ASN A 58 15.61 9.61 8.68
C ASN A 58 16.58 10.56 7.96
N ALA A 59 16.02 11.50 7.20
CA ALA A 59 16.79 12.52 6.49
C ALA A 59 15.92 13.75 6.19
N THR A 60 16.58 14.88 5.94
CA THR A 60 15.92 16.08 5.40
C THR A 60 16.53 16.41 4.04
N ILE A 61 15.69 16.55 3.02
CA ILE A 61 16.12 16.92 1.66
C ILE A 61 15.54 18.29 1.33
N ASN A 62 16.40 19.26 1.04
CA ASN A 62 15.98 20.59 0.62
C ASN A 62 16.00 20.72 -0.91
N GLY A 63 15.01 21.45 -1.44
CA GLY A 63 14.87 21.78 -2.85
C GLY A 63 14.06 20.76 -3.65
N ALA A 64 13.68 21.15 -4.86
CA ALA A 64 12.87 20.36 -5.78
C ALA A 64 13.64 19.21 -6.45
N LYS A 65 14.22 18.32 -5.63
CA LYS A 65 14.91 17.12 -6.09
C LYS A 65 13.91 15.98 -6.24
N ALA A 66 13.98 15.27 -7.37
CA ALA A 66 13.23 14.04 -7.57
C ALA A 66 13.64 13.01 -6.51
N TYR A 67 12.66 12.36 -5.88
CA TYR A 67 12.96 11.36 -4.88
C TYR A 67 13.25 10.01 -5.51
N HIS A 68 14.28 9.37 -4.99
CA HIS A 68 14.57 7.96 -5.19
C HIS A 68 14.74 7.35 -3.81
N ASN A 69 14.25 6.12 -3.63
CA ASN A 69 14.39 5.41 -2.38
C ASN A 69 15.86 5.39 -1.94
N MET A 70 16.14 5.91 -0.74
CA MET A 70 17.50 6.12 -0.22
C MET A 70 18.18 4.83 0.29
N GLY A 71 17.61 3.67 -0.03
CA GLY A 71 18.07 2.37 0.44
C GLY A 71 17.41 1.95 1.75
N GLY A 72 17.38 0.64 1.97
CA GLY A 72 16.88 0.04 3.20
C GLY A 72 15.36 -0.07 3.31
N SER A 73 14.58 0.85 2.74
CA SER A 73 13.11 0.76 2.74
C SER A 73 12.59 0.15 1.44
N GLN A 74 11.52 -0.63 1.54
CA GLN A 74 10.79 -1.14 0.36
C GLN A 74 9.50 -0.36 0.10
N TRP A 75 9.20 0.63 0.94
CA TRP A 75 7.97 1.41 0.86
C TRP A 75 8.13 2.59 -0.09
N ALA A 76 7.08 2.83 -0.85
CA ALA A 76 6.80 4.06 -1.56
C ALA A 76 5.48 4.64 -1.05
N THR A 77 5.32 5.94 -1.23
CA THR A 77 4.11 6.67 -0.84
C THR A 77 3.40 7.23 -2.09
N SER A 78 2.15 7.66 -1.96
CA SER A 78 1.47 8.46 -2.99
C SER A 78 1.92 9.93 -2.99
N ASN A 79 2.83 10.31 -2.10
CA ASN A 79 3.41 11.63 -2.12
C ASN A 79 4.37 11.74 -3.30
N VAL A 80 4.32 12.87 -3.99
CA VAL A 80 5.13 13.10 -5.20
C VAL A 80 5.52 14.55 -5.37
N MET A 81 6.67 14.77 -5.99
CA MET A 81 6.93 16.00 -6.73
C MET A 81 6.67 15.76 -8.23
N ALA A 82 5.81 16.60 -8.78
CA ALA A 82 5.56 16.72 -10.20
C ALA A 82 6.34 17.90 -10.77
N LYS A 83 6.88 17.71 -11.97
CA LYS A 83 7.50 18.77 -12.77
C LYS A 83 6.96 18.70 -14.19
N VAL A 84 6.01 19.58 -14.49
CA VAL A 84 5.30 19.61 -15.78
C VAL A 84 5.57 20.95 -16.43
N MET A 85 6.18 20.94 -17.62
CA MET A 85 6.54 22.17 -18.35
C MET A 85 7.32 23.18 -17.49
N GLY A 86 8.22 22.70 -16.64
CA GLY A 86 9.02 23.54 -15.73
C GLY A 86 8.32 23.94 -14.42
N VAL A 87 7.02 23.72 -14.29
CA VAL A 87 6.24 24.00 -13.06
C VAL A 87 6.41 22.86 -12.07
N VAL A 88 6.97 23.16 -10.89
CA VAL A 88 7.13 22.24 -9.76
C VAL A 88 5.90 22.33 -8.87
N LYS A 89 5.22 21.20 -8.67
CA LYS A 89 4.10 21.03 -7.73
C LYS A 89 4.35 19.80 -6.88
N THR A 90 3.91 19.84 -5.64
CA THR A 90 3.92 18.68 -4.75
C THR A 90 2.51 18.21 -4.42
N SER A 91 2.38 16.91 -4.15
CA SER A 91 1.19 16.32 -3.56
C SER A 91 1.62 15.54 -2.32
N ASN A 92 0.93 15.75 -1.21
CA ASN A 92 1.21 15.06 0.04
C ASN A 92 -0.08 14.59 0.73
N ALA A 93 -0.33 13.29 0.67
CA ALA A 93 -1.49 12.61 1.29
C ALA A 93 -1.08 11.57 2.35
N VAL A 94 0.22 11.35 2.53
CA VAL A 94 0.81 10.46 3.53
C VAL A 94 1.69 11.27 4.48
N PHE A 95 1.51 11.06 5.78
CA PHE A 95 2.17 11.82 6.83
C PHE A 95 2.70 10.89 7.91
N PRO A 96 3.83 11.21 8.56
CA PRO A 96 4.10 10.68 9.88
C PRO A 96 3.08 11.25 10.88
N ASP A 97 2.60 10.40 11.78
CA ASP A 97 1.78 10.80 12.93
C ASP A 97 2.19 9.99 14.17
N LYS A 98 1.53 10.15 15.32
CA LYS A 98 1.88 9.48 16.58
C LYS A 98 1.13 8.16 16.79
N HIS A 99 1.82 7.16 17.32
CA HIS A 99 1.22 5.96 17.92
C HIS A 99 1.98 5.62 19.22
N GLY A 100 1.34 5.84 20.37
CA GLY A 100 2.01 5.76 21.67
C GLY A 100 3.19 6.74 21.77
N ALA A 101 4.37 6.22 22.15
CA ALA A 101 5.61 6.98 22.20
C ALA A 101 6.33 7.07 20.83
N GLY A 102 5.90 6.26 19.87
CA GLY A 102 6.49 6.16 18.54
C GLY A 102 5.68 6.90 17.46
N ARG A 103 5.93 6.53 16.21
CA ARG A 103 5.31 7.11 15.03
C ARG A 103 4.56 6.05 14.23
N CYS A 104 3.57 6.49 13.48
CA CYS A 104 2.83 5.67 12.53
C CYS A 104 2.69 6.40 11.18
N ALA A 105 2.15 5.72 10.17
CA ALA A 105 1.77 6.37 8.92
C ALA A 105 0.29 6.76 8.95
N LYS A 106 0.01 8.03 8.67
CA LYS A 106 -1.34 8.57 8.45
C LYS A 106 -1.57 8.76 6.96
N LEU A 107 -2.58 8.06 6.43
CA LEU A 107 -2.99 8.08 5.03
C LEU A 107 -4.33 8.82 4.94
N THR A 108 -4.38 9.96 4.28
CA THR A 108 -5.61 10.78 4.20
C THR A 108 -6.03 11.02 2.77
N THR A 109 -7.29 10.77 2.45
CA THR A 109 -7.90 11.21 1.19
C THR A 109 -8.23 12.69 1.27
N LEU A 110 -7.62 13.50 0.40
CA LEU A 110 -7.72 14.96 0.41
C LEU A 110 -7.82 15.56 -0.99
N LEU A 111 -8.17 16.84 -1.05
CA LEU A 111 -8.07 17.65 -2.26
C LEU A 111 -6.76 18.43 -2.25
N GLU A 112 -5.90 18.17 -3.23
CA GLU A 112 -4.76 19.03 -3.53
C GLU A 112 -5.24 20.21 -4.38
N HIS A 113 -5.06 21.41 -3.83
CA HIS A 113 -5.41 22.66 -4.49
C HIS A 113 -4.24 23.19 -5.30
N VAL A 114 -4.52 23.58 -6.54
CA VAL A 114 -3.60 24.32 -7.41
C VAL A 114 -4.26 25.64 -7.81
N LYS A 115 -3.59 26.75 -7.47
CA LYS A 115 -3.98 28.09 -7.92
C LYS A 115 -2.91 28.61 -8.88
N ALA A 116 -3.11 28.41 -10.17
CA ALA A 116 -2.21 28.96 -11.18
C ALA A 116 -2.67 30.35 -11.62
N VAL A 117 -1.76 31.31 -11.73
CA VAL A 117 -2.08 32.66 -12.21
C VAL A 117 -2.72 32.57 -13.61
N GLY A 118 -3.96 33.05 -13.75
CA GLY A 118 -4.69 33.04 -15.03
C GLY A 118 -5.40 31.73 -15.39
N ILE A 119 -5.36 30.70 -14.55
CA ILE A 119 -6.10 29.44 -14.73
C ILE A 119 -7.04 29.22 -13.53
N ILE A 120 -8.22 28.64 -13.77
CA ILE A 120 -9.23 28.30 -12.75
C ILE A 120 -8.61 27.42 -11.65
N ASN A 121 -9.03 27.62 -10.39
CA ASN A 121 -8.65 26.76 -9.25
C ASN A 121 -8.88 25.27 -9.59
N MET A 122 -7.81 24.47 -9.58
CA MET A 122 -7.88 23.03 -9.82
C MET A 122 -7.81 22.28 -8.50
N ASP A 123 -8.75 21.35 -8.31
CA ASP A 123 -8.75 20.44 -7.17
C ASP A 123 -8.52 19.02 -7.67
N VAL A 124 -7.45 18.40 -7.19
CA VAL A 124 -7.12 17.00 -7.51
C VAL A 124 -7.37 16.17 -6.27
N LEU A 125 -8.24 15.16 -6.37
CA LEU A 125 -8.43 14.21 -5.28
C LEU A 125 -7.27 13.22 -5.25
N VAL A 126 -6.68 13.07 -4.08
CA VAL A 126 -5.57 12.16 -3.83
C VAL A 126 -5.88 11.32 -2.60
N SER A 127 -5.82 10.01 -2.74
CA SER A 127 -5.83 9.08 -1.59
C SER A 127 -4.42 8.94 -1.03
N GLY A 128 -4.30 8.97 0.29
CA GLY A 128 -3.09 8.58 0.97
C GLY A 128 -2.85 7.09 0.75
N THR A 129 -1.70 6.73 0.21
CA THR A 129 -1.38 5.34 -0.10
C THR A 129 0.08 5.07 0.18
N ILE A 130 0.36 3.94 0.82
CA ILE A 130 1.70 3.36 0.90
C ILE A 130 1.69 1.99 0.25
N PHE A 131 2.79 1.63 -0.40
CA PHE A 131 2.91 0.36 -1.08
C PHE A 131 4.35 -0.13 -1.14
N LEU A 132 4.54 -1.43 -1.28
CA LEU A 132 5.85 -1.99 -1.56
C LEU A 132 6.21 -1.78 -3.04
N GLY A 133 7.29 -1.06 -3.28
CA GLY A 133 7.70 -0.68 -4.62
C GLY A 133 8.40 0.68 -4.67
N LYS A 134 8.20 1.40 -5.77
CA LYS A 134 8.81 2.70 -6.05
C LYS A 134 7.83 3.62 -6.76
N MET A 135 7.91 4.91 -6.45
CA MET A 135 7.30 5.97 -7.24
C MET A 135 8.34 6.55 -8.20
N VAL A 136 7.97 6.76 -9.46
CA VAL A 136 8.83 7.35 -10.48
C VAL A 136 8.67 8.86 -10.48
N GLU A 137 9.68 9.54 -9.96
CA GLU A 137 9.76 10.99 -9.92
C GLU A 137 10.87 11.57 -10.83
N PRO A 138 10.72 12.82 -11.31
CA PRO A 138 9.55 13.69 -11.11
C PRO A 138 8.36 13.21 -11.96
N VAL A 139 7.15 13.37 -11.43
CA VAL A 139 5.93 13.08 -12.21
C VAL A 139 5.80 14.13 -13.32
N SER A 140 5.85 13.69 -14.57
CA SER A 140 5.80 14.58 -15.74
C SER A 140 4.42 14.70 -16.38
N SER A 141 3.44 13.92 -15.93
CA SER A 141 2.06 13.96 -16.42
C SER A 141 1.10 13.27 -15.44
N THR A 142 -0.16 13.71 -15.41
CA THR A 142 -1.28 13.07 -14.70
C THR A 142 -1.93 11.93 -15.49
N LYS A 143 -1.52 11.71 -16.75
CA LYS A 143 -2.03 10.60 -17.56
C LYS A 143 -1.44 9.27 -17.08
N ASN A 144 -2.29 8.25 -16.96
CA ASN A 144 -1.92 6.89 -16.56
C ASN A 144 -1.05 6.85 -15.28
N PRO A 145 -1.60 7.26 -14.11
CA PRO A 145 -0.84 7.38 -12.87
C PRO A 145 -0.17 6.06 -12.43
N TYR A 146 -0.80 4.91 -12.70
CA TYR A 146 -0.23 3.60 -12.37
C TYR A 146 1.08 3.32 -13.12
N SER A 147 1.32 3.93 -14.29
CA SER A 147 2.61 3.81 -14.98
C SER A 147 3.79 4.48 -14.25
N LYS A 148 3.50 5.30 -13.24
CA LYS A 148 4.49 5.95 -12.37
C LYS A 148 4.75 5.15 -11.09
N MET A 149 3.97 4.10 -10.85
CA MET A 149 4.05 3.25 -9.68
C MET A 149 4.65 1.90 -10.09
N GLU A 150 5.92 1.68 -9.75
CA GLU A 150 6.53 0.36 -9.82
C GLU A 150 6.10 -0.42 -8.57
N MET A 151 5.24 -1.41 -8.74
CA MET A 151 4.54 -2.07 -7.64
C MET A 151 4.93 -3.54 -7.50
N GLY A 152 5.22 -3.90 -6.25
CA GLY A 152 5.67 -5.22 -5.84
C GLY A 152 7.19 -5.32 -5.73
N VAL A 153 7.63 -6.18 -4.83
CA VAL A 153 9.05 -6.45 -4.56
C VAL A 153 9.32 -7.96 -4.61
N PRO A 154 10.57 -8.39 -4.91
CA PRO A 154 10.92 -9.80 -4.85
C PRO A 154 10.59 -10.42 -3.49
N TYR A 155 9.89 -11.56 -3.51
CA TYR A 155 9.45 -12.26 -2.31
C TYR A 155 9.05 -13.70 -2.65
N THR A 156 9.61 -14.67 -1.92
CA THR A 156 9.48 -16.11 -2.23
C THR A 156 8.86 -16.94 -1.11
N HIS A 157 8.45 -16.30 0.00
CA HIS A 157 7.82 -17.00 1.13
C HIS A 157 6.30 -17.09 0.97
N THR A 158 5.66 -17.89 1.82
CA THR A 158 4.22 -18.15 1.80
C THR A 158 3.59 -17.85 3.17
N PRO A 159 3.45 -16.57 3.54
CA PRO A 159 2.84 -16.17 4.81
C PRO A 159 1.35 -16.51 4.87
N LYS A 160 0.85 -16.79 6.07
CA LYS A 160 -0.57 -17.03 6.34
C LYS A 160 -1.36 -15.73 6.49
N PHE A 161 -0.72 -14.69 7.00
CA PHE A 161 -1.38 -13.40 7.24
C PHE A 161 -0.49 -12.21 6.89
N LEU A 162 -1.14 -11.11 6.50
CA LEU A 162 -0.58 -9.77 6.70
C LEU A 162 -1.14 -9.24 8.01
N GLN A 163 -0.26 -8.92 8.96
CA GLN A 163 -0.60 -8.36 10.26
C GLN A 163 -0.22 -6.87 10.30
N PHE A 164 -1.06 -6.04 10.93
CA PHE A 164 -0.78 -4.62 11.17
C PHE A 164 -1.70 -4.06 12.26
N ASP A 165 -1.30 -2.94 12.84
CA ASP A 165 -2.17 -2.12 13.68
C ASP A 165 -2.83 -1.06 12.80
N TYR A 166 -4.10 -0.72 13.07
CA TYR A 166 -4.75 0.36 12.35
C TYR A 166 -5.76 1.15 13.19
N ARG A 167 -6.01 2.37 12.76
CA ARG A 167 -7.15 3.19 13.17
C ARG A 167 -7.78 3.80 11.92
N LEU A 168 -9.09 3.89 11.88
CA LEU A 168 -9.81 4.46 10.74
C LEU A 168 -10.77 5.55 11.19
N VAL A 169 -10.75 6.66 10.47
CA VAL A 169 -11.86 7.62 10.41
C VAL A 169 -12.47 7.52 9.02
N ALA A 170 -13.70 7.03 8.97
CA ALA A 170 -14.51 6.94 7.76
C ALA A 170 -15.60 8.02 7.79
N PRO A 171 -15.42 9.15 7.10
CA PRO A 171 -16.40 10.23 7.11
C PRO A 171 -17.71 9.79 6.45
N ALA A 172 -18.81 10.38 6.92
CA ALA A 172 -20.08 10.31 6.21
C ALA A 172 -19.98 11.14 4.93
N GLY A 173 -20.27 10.54 3.77
CA GLY A 173 -20.20 11.27 2.51
C GLY A 173 -20.14 10.34 1.31
N ALA A 174 -20.64 10.84 0.19
CA ALA A 174 -20.46 10.16 -1.08
C ALA A 174 -19.03 10.38 -1.60
N PRO A 175 -18.43 9.38 -2.26
CA PRO A 175 -17.19 9.61 -2.98
C PRO A 175 -17.39 10.64 -4.09
N ILE A 176 -16.30 11.32 -4.45
CA ILE A 176 -16.25 12.24 -5.59
C ILE A 176 -15.16 11.81 -6.56
N TYR A 177 -15.27 12.26 -7.81
CA TYR A 177 -14.20 12.25 -8.80
C TYR A 177 -13.71 13.69 -9.02
N SER A 178 -12.40 13.92 -8.90
CA SER A 178 -11.76 15.20 -9.17
C SER A 178 -10.33 15.02 -9.68
N SER A 179 -10.12 15.09 -10.99
CA SER A 179 -8.79 14.95 -11.61
C SER A 179 -8.03 16.27 -11.75
N GLY A 180 -8.62 17.38 -11.27
CA GLY A 180 -8.17 18.74 -11.56
C GLY A 180 -8.60 19.27 -12.92
N PHE A 181 -9.01 18.40 -13.85
CA PHE A 181 -9.48 18.80 -15.19
C PHE A 181 -10.98 18.56 -15.30
N GLY A 182 -11.74 19.63 -15.56
CA GLY A 182 -13.19 19.61 -15.65
C GLY A 182 -13.90 19.64 -14.29
N SER A 183 -15.22 19.52 -14.32
CA SER A 183 -16.06 19.64 -13.12
C SER A 183 -15.92 18.42 -12.20
N LYS A 184 -15.93 18.69 -10.89
CA LYS A 184 -16.04 17.66 -9.86
C LYS A 184 -17.33 16.87 -10.05
N LYS A 185 -17.28 15.55 -9.88
CA LYS A 185 -18.46 14.68 -9.99
C LYS A 185 -18.71 13.96 -8.68
N LYS A 186 -19.95 13.99 -8.20
CA LYS A 186 -20.40 13.13 -7.10
C LYS A 186 -20.61 11.73 -7.65
N LEU A 187 -20.13 10.71 -6.94
CA LEU A 187 -20.28 9.31 -7.30
C LEU A 187 -21.31 8.65 -6.39
N SER A 188 -21.95 7.59 -6.89
CA SER A 188 -22.83 6.76 -6.08
C SER A 188 -22.03 5.77 -5.22
N GLY A 189 -22.69 5.18 -4.22
CA GLY A 189 -22.08 4.19 -3.33
C GLY A 189 -21.23 4.81 -2.22
N ARG A 190 -20.31 4.01 -1.68
CA ARG A 190 -19.39 4.38 -0.60
C ARG A 190 -17.97 3.99 -0.95
N ASP A 191 -17.03 4.88 -0.65
CA ASP A 191 -15.61 4.56 -0.63
C ASP A 191 -15.25 3.82 0.66
N ASN A 192 -14.12 3.12 0.64
CA ASN A 192 -13.55 2.44 1.78
C ASN A 192 -12.04 2.64 1.77
N ALA A 193 -11.42 2.67 2.93
CA ALA A 193 -9.99 2.37 2.98
C ALA A 193 -9.76 0.91 2.55
N GLU A 194 -8.60 0.60 1.99
CA GLU A 194 -8.31 -0.72 1.46
C GLU A 194 -6.88 -1.14 1.81
N VAL A 195 -6.75 -2.39 2.25
CA VAL A 195 -5.46 -3.04 2.45
C VAL A 195 -5.44 -4.33 1.65
N PHE A 196 -4.36 -4.58 0.91
CA PHE A 196 -4.14 -5.86 0.27
C PHE A 196 -2.70 -6.35 0.39
N VAL A 197 -2.57 -7.66 0.32
CA VAL A 197 -1.36 -8.43 0.06
C VAL A 197 -1.66 -9.40 -1.08
N LEU A 198 -0.94 -9.26 -2.19
CA LEU A 198 -1.07 -10.14 -3.35
C LEU A 198 0.28 -10.80 -3.63
N LEU A 199 0.28 -12.12 -3.68
CA LEU A 199 1.45 -12.90 -4.06
C LEU A 199 1.35 -13.25 -5.54
N GLN A 200 2.43 -13.04 -6.29
CA GLN A 200 2.47 -13.27 -7.74
C GLN A 200 3.67 -14.13 -8.13
N ARG A 201 3.45 -15.02 -9.10
CA ARG A 201 4.51 -15.64 -9.88
C ARG A 201 4.61 -14.86 -11.19
N ARG A 202 5.67 -14.07 -11.36
CA ARG A 202 5.91 -13.23 -12.54
C ARG A 202 6.92 -13.85 -13.49
N TRP A 203 6.75 -13.62 -14.78
CA TRP A 203 7.75 -13.93 -15.81
C TRP A 203 7.74 -12.86 -16.90
N GLU A 204 8.80 -12.82 -17.69
CA GLU A 204 8.95 -11.92 -18.82
C GLU A 204 8.91 -12.72 -20.12
N ASP A 205 8.13 -12.27 -21.11
CA ASP A 205 8.15 -12.87 -22.44
C ASP A 205 9.32 -12.35 -23.30
N ALA A 206 9.56 -12.95 -24.47
CA ALA A 206 10.64 -12.54 -25.36
C ALA A 206 10.56 -11.07 -25.84
N LYS A 207 9.37 -10.44 -25.78
CA LYS A 207 9.14 -9.03 -26.14
C LYS A 207 9.36 -8.09 -24.94
N GLY A 208 9.65 -8.66 -23.78
CA GLY A 208 9.85 -7.93 -22.53
C GLY A 208 8.56 -7.46 -21.88
N ASN A 209 7.42 -8.09 -22.15
CA ASN A 209 6.19 -7.85 -21.37
C ASN A 209 6.21 -8.70 -20.11
N ILE A 210 5.64 -8.16 -19.03
CA ILE A 210 5.62 -8.82 -17.74
C ILE A 210 4.25 -9.46 -17.54
N HIS A 211 4.26 -10.74 -17.26
CA HIS A 211 3.07 -11.55 -16.99
C HIS A 211 3.10 -12.04 -15.54
N ALA A 212 1.93 -12.39 -15.01
CA ALA A 212 1.78 -12.89 -13.66
C ALA A 212 0.65 -13.89 -13.53
N GLU A 213 0.86 -14.86 -12.63
CA GLU A 213 -0.22 -15.63 -12.03
C GLU A 213 -0.42 -15.18 -10.59
N ARG A 214 -1.68 -15.10 -10.14
CA ARG A 214 -2.02 -14.84 -8.74
C ARG A 214 -1.79 -16.11 -7.92
N VAL A 215 -0.81 -16.08 -7.02
CA VAL A 215 -0.46 -17.18 -6.11
C VAL A 215 -1.28 -17.14 -4.82
N GLY A 216 -1.45 -15.96 -4.25
CA GLY A 216 -2.13 -15.79 -2.97
C GLY A 216 -2.77 -14.42 -2.85
N THR A 217 -3.89 -14.35 -2.13
CA THR A 217 -4.71 -13.15 -2.00
C THR A 217 -5.14 -12.95 -0.55
N GLY A 218 -4.77 -11.80 0.01
CA GLY A 218 -5.42 -11.20 1.17
C GLY A 218 -5.83 -9.77 0.80
N ARG A 219 -7.10 -9.41 0.95
CA ARG A 219 -7.60 -8.07 0.63
C ARG A 219 -8.82 -7.74 1.44
N GLU A 220 -8.83 -6.58 2.08
CA GLU A 220 -9.94 -6.13 2.91
C GLU A 220 -10.25 -4.65 2.66
N ARG A 221 -11.53 -4.30 2.77
CA ARG A 221 -12.03 -2.92 2.67
C ARG A 221 -12.63 -2.51 4.01
N PHE A 222 -12.22 -1.35 4.49
CA PHE A 222 -12.60 -0.81 5.78
C PHE A 222 -13.46 0.44 5.57
N GLY A 223 -14.73 0.36 5.96
CA GLY A 223 -15.72 1.42 5.76
C GLY A 223 -16.33 1.99 7.04
N LYS A 224 -15.77 1.63 8.20
CA LYS A 224 -16.31 2.02 9.51
C LYS A 224 -15.23 2.64 10.38
N THR A 225 -15.52 3.81 10.95
CA THR A 225 -14.66 4.45 11.94
C THR A 225 -14.42 3.50 13.11
N THR A 226 -13.17 3.40 13.56
CA THR A 226 -12.80 2.62 14.74
C THR A 226 -12.87 3.50 15.99
N MET A 227 -13.14 2.91 17.15
CA MET A 227 -13.15 3.62 18.45
C MET A 227 -11.74 3.95 18.97
N GLY A 228 -10.71 3.48 18.28
CA GLY A 228 -9.31 3.59 18.65
C GLY A 228 -8.44 2.75 17.73
N TRP A 229 -7.26 2.40 18.20
CA TRP A 229 -6.39 1.46 17.51
C TRP A 229 -6.92 0.03 17.64
N VAL A 230 -6.96 -0.67 16.51
CA VAL A 230 -7.16 -2.11 16.43
C VAL A 230 -5.77 -2.71 16.22
N ASN A 231 -5.28 -3.40 17.26
CA ASN A 231 -3.92 -3.93 17.28
C ASN A 231 -3.88 -5.35 16.72
N LYS A 232 -2.81 -5.67 15.98
CA LYS A 232 -2.53 -6.98 15.39
C LYS A 232 -3.69 -7.51 14.55
N HIS A 233 -4.37 -6.63 13.82
CA HIS A 233 -5.34 -7.04 12.81
C HIS A 233 -4.66 -7.95 11.79
N ARG A 234 -5.32 -9.04 11.38
CA ARG A 234 -4.75 -10.03 10.46
C ARG A 234 -5.68 -10.23 9.28
N ILE A 235 -5.16 -9.94 8.10
CA ILE A 235 -5.81 -10.32 6.84
C ILE A 235 -5.29 -11.71 6.45
N PRO A 236 -6.15 -12.74 6.34
CA PRO A 236 -5.74 -14.06 5.88
C PRO A 236 -5.31 -14.01 4.40
N ILE A 237 -4.30 -14.80 4.06
CA ILE A 237 -3.80 -14.98 2.71
C ILE A 237 -4.26 -16.36 2.24
N TRP A 238 -5.20 -16.37 1.30
CA TRP A 238 -5.69 -17.60 0.68
C TRP A 238 -4.92 -17.88 -0.61
N TYR A 239 -4.54 -19.13 -0.82
CA TYR A 239 -3.69 -19.56 -1.93
C TYR A 239 -4.49 -20.25 -3.03
N GLY A 240 -4.09 -20.01 -4.28
CA GLY A 240 -4.77 -20.53 -5.47
C GLY A 240 -6.01 -19.73 -5.86
N ASP A 241 -6.93 -20.36 -6.57
CA ASP A 241 -8.20 -19.74 -6.99
C ASP A 241 -9.19 -19.67 -5.83
N ILE A 242 -9.42 -18.44 -5.34
CA ILE A 242 -10.25 -18.20 -4.15
C ILE A 242 -11.71 -17.89 -4.49
N ARG A 243 -12.13 -17.95 -5.76
CA ARG A 243 -13.50 -17.56 -6.17
C ARG A 243 -14.59 -18.37 -5.49
N HIS A 244 -14.28 -19.58 -5.05
CA HIS A 244 -15.19 -20.48 -4.34
C HIS A 244 -15.06 -20.41 -2.81
N HIS A 245 -14.17 -19.58 -2.27
CA HIS A 245 -14.01 -19.40 -0.83
C HIS A 245 -15.18 -18.58 -0.26
N ALA A 246 -15.72 -18.96 0.89
CA ALA A 246 -16.89 -18.29 1.50
C ALA A 246 -16.66 -16.80 1.79
N GLY A 247 -15.41 -16.42 2.08
CA GLY A 247 -14.99 -15.03 2.30
C GLY A 247 -14.77 -14.21 1.01
N TYR A 248 -14.90 -14.82 -0.18
CA TYR A 248 -14.62 -14.14 -1.44
C TYR A 248 -15.54 -12.94 -1.66
N LYS A 249 -14.96 -11.84 -2.11
CA LYS A 249 -15.66 -10.65 -2.60
C LYS A 249 -15.16 -10.33 -3.99
N SER A 250 -16.02 -9.75 -4.83
CA SER A 250 -15.70 -9.45 -6.24
C SER A 250 -14.42 -8.61 -6.41
N PHE A 251 -14.13 -7.71 -5.47
CA PHE A 251 -12.89 -6.92 -5.49
C PHE A 251 -11.62 -7.72 -5.20
N MET A 252 -11.70 -8.98 -4.76
CA MET A 252 -10.55 -9.85 -4.49
C MET A 252 -10.05 -10.60 -5.73
N GLY A 253 -10.74 -10.46 -6.87
CA GLY A 253 -10.38 -11.14 -8.12
C GLY A 253 -9.00 -10.78 -8.69
N LEU A 254 -8.72 -11.35 -9.85
CA LEU A 254 -7.54 -10.97 -10.65
C LEU A 254 -7.61 -9.49 -11.02
N ILE A 255 -6.46 -8.84 -11.08
CA ILE A 255 -6.31 -7.46 -11.53
C ILE A 255 -6.53 -7.44 -13.05
N PRO A 256 -7.59 -6.76 -13.53
CA PRO A 256 -7.82 -6.66 -14.97
C PRO A 256 -6.67 -5.96 -15.68
N LYS A 257 -6.45 -6.28 -16.96
CA LYS A 257 -5.34 -5.74 -17.76
C LYS A 257 -5.35 -4.21 -17.83
N GLU A 258 -6.53 -3.60 -17.88
CA GLU A 258 -6.72 -2.16 -17.91
C GLU A 258 -6.41 -1.47 -16.57
N LYS A 259 -6.30 -2.23 -15.48
CA LYS A 259 -5.95 -1.77 -14.12
C LYS A 259 -4.60 -2.30 -13.65
N SER A 260 -3.79 -2.86 -14.55
CA SER A 260 -2.49 -3.42 -14.19
C SER A 260 -1.59 -2.39 -13.52
N TYR A 261 -1.00 -2.79 -12.40
CA TYR A 261 0.17 -2.12 -11.86
C TYR A 261 1.38 -2.38 -12.74
N TYR A 262 2.42 -1.55 -12.58
CA TYR A 262 3.60 -1.62 -13.43
C TYR A 262 4.80 -2.17 -12.68
N ALA A 263 5.75 -2.71 -13.42
CA ALA A 263 7.08 -3.05 -12.92
C ALA A 263 8.12 -2.82 -14.02
N ARG A 264 9.40 -2.74 -13.67
CA ARG A 264 10.46 -2.74 -14.67
C ARG A 264 10.75 -4.14 -15.16
N ASN A 265 10.86 -4.27 -16.47
CA ASN A 265 11.35 -5.49 -17.09
C ASN A 265 12.89 -5.56 -17.00
N SER A 266 13.47 -6.67 -17.48
CA SER A 266 14.92 -6.91 -17.53
C SER A 266 15.71 -5.81 -18.25
N LYS A 267 15.07 -5.04 -19.13
CA LYS A 267 15.63 -3.90 -19.88
C LYS A 267 15.39 -2.55 -19.20
N GLY A 268 14.92 -2.53 -17.95
CA GLY A 268 14.65 -1.33 -17.17
C GLY A 268 13.41 -0.55 -17.59
N LYS A 269 12.60 -1.07 -18.53
CA LYS A 269 11.41 -0.38 -19.05
C LYS A 269 10.19 -0.68 -18.17
N MET A 270 9.43 0.37 -17.84
CA MET A 270 8.15 0.22 -17.15
C MET A 270 7.13 -0.48 -18.05
N LYS A 271 6.58 -1.59 -17.57
CA LYS A 271 5.59 -2.41 -18.27
C LYS A 271 4.44 -2.75 -17.33
N PRO A 272 3.19 -2.80 -17.83
CA PRO A 272 2.10 -3.35 -17.04
C PRO A 272 2.38 -4.83 -16.73
N VAL A 273 2.06 -5.24 -15.51
CA VAL A 273 2.08 -6.64 -15.09
C VAL A 273 0.73 -7.26 -15.41
N ILE A 274 0.69 -8.10 -16.44
CA ILE A 274 -0.52 -8.74 -16.94
C ILE A 274 -0.83 -9.94 -16.06
N GLU A 275 -1.84 -9.84 -15.19
CA GLU A 275 -2.26 -10.96 -14.34
C GLU A 275 -3.25 -11.85 -15.11
N GLU A 276 -2.78 -13.02 -15.53
CA GLU A 276 -3.48 -13.84 -16.52
C GLU A 276 -4.47 -14.84 -15.88
N LYS A 277 -4.07 -15.44 -14.76
CA LYS A 277 -4.82 -16.53 -14.11
C LYS A 277 -4.41 -16.73 -12.65
N TRP A 278 -5.14 -17.58 -11.95
CA TRP A 278 -4.76 -18.10 -10.65
C TRP A 278 -3.71 -19.20 -10.80
N ALA A 279 -2.70 -19.19 -9.95
CA ALA A 279 -1.72 -20.27 -9.89
C ALA A 279 -2.29 -21.48 -9.13
N PRO A 280 -1.82 -22.70 -9.40
CA PRO A 280 -2.12 -23.86 -8.56
C PRO A 280 -1.70 -23.63 -7.09
N VAL A 281 -2.45 -24.20 -6.14
CA VAL A 281 -2.08 -24.21 -4.72
C VAL A 281 -0.68 -24.83 -4.56
N GLY A 282 0.16 -24.24 -3.71
CA GLY A 282 1.55 -24.66 -3.52
C GLY A 282 2.57 -24.03 -4.48
N THR A 283 2.12 -23.26 -5.48
CA THR A 283 3.03 -22.46 -6.33
C THR A 283 3.83 -21.49 -5.47
N LYS A 284 5.15 -21.47 -5.62
CA LYS A 284 6.01 -20.49 -4.95
C LYS A 284 5.88 -19.11 -5.61
N PRO A 285 5.65 -18.04 -4.84
CA PRO A 285 5.64 -16.70 -5.40
C PRO A 285 7.06 -16.25 -5.76
N THR A 286 7.10 -15.24 -6.61
CA THR A 286 8.32 -14.52 -6.98
C THR A 286 8.29 -13.08 -6.48
N HIS A 287 7.09 -12.54 -6.27
CA HIS A 287 6.85 -11.16 -5.90
C HIS A 287 5.69 -11.06 -4.91
N VAL A 288 5.74 -10.06 -4.04
CA VAL A 288 4.63 -9.63 -3.19
C VAL A 288 4.29 -8.19 -3.48
N LEU A 289 2.99 -7.88 -3.55
CA LEU A 289 2.47 -6.53 -3.53
C LEU A 289 1.77 -6.34 -2.19
N VAL A 290 2.14 -5.30 -1.45
CA VAL A 290 1.37 -4.83 -0.30
C VAL A 290 0.98 -3.39 -0.56
N MET A 291 -0.29 -3.05 -0.31
CA MET A 291 -0.81 -1.69 -0.41
C MET A 291 -1.73 -1.42 0.78
N LEU A 292 -1.57 -0.24 1.38
CA LEU A 292 -2.50 0.31 2.37
C LEU A 292 -2.93 1.68 1.85
N SER A 293 -4.23 1.91 1.71
CA SER A 293 -4.78 3.10 1.07
C SER A 293 -6.00 3.62 1.83
N SER A 294 -6.13 4.93 1.92
CA SER A 294 -7.34 5.62 2.43
C SER A 294 -8.47 5.69 1.40
N GLY A 295 -8.40 4.91 0.33
CA GLY A 295 -9.45 4.81 -0.70
C GLY A 295 -9.33 3.51 -1.49
N CYS A 296 -10.45 3.03 -2.02
CA CYS A 296 -10.56 1.77 -2.77
C CYS A 296 -11.02 1.99 -4.22
N GLY A 297 -11.21 3.26 -4.58
CA GLY A 297 -11.58 3.70 -5.91
C GLY A 297 -10.42 3.65 -6.91
N THR A 298 -10.71 4.07 -8.14
CA THR A 298 -9.68 4.34 -9.14
C THR A 298 -9.00 5.68 -8.86
N ALA A 299 -7.95 5.99 -9.61
CA ALA A 299 -7.31 7.30 -9.56
C ALA A 299 -8.34 8.45 -9.56
N TYR A 300 -8.08 9.47 -8.73
CA TYR A 300 -8.91 10.67 -8.57
C TYR A 300 -10.32 10.46 -8.00
N THR A 301 -10.62 9.26 -7.49
CA THR A 301 -11.88 8.98 -6.81
C THR A 301 -11.69 8.67 -5.33
N GLY A 302 -12.57 9.19 -4.48
CA GLY A 302 -12.60 8.82 -3.07
C GLY A 302 -13.48 9.73 -2.21
N THR A 303 -13.57 9.42 -0.92
CA THR A 303 -14.26 10.27 0.05
C THR A 303 -13.26 11.15 0.80
N VAL A 304 -13.33 12.46 0.59
CA VAL A 304 -12.47 13.45 1.28
C VAL A 304 -12.61 13.31 2.79
N GLY A 305 -11.48 13.27 3.49
CA GLY A 305 -11.40 13.09 4.94
C GLY A 305 -11.25 11.64 5.40
N MET A 306 -11.43 10.65 4.52
CA MET A 306 -11.13 9.25 4.85
C MET A 306 -9.68 9.15 5.29
N THR A 307 -9.45 8.73 6.54
CA THR A 307 -8.11 8.71 7.12
C THR A 307 -7.83 7.37 7.79
N LEU A 308 -6.83 6.66 7.24
CA LEU A 308 -6.33 5.39 7.74
C LEU A 308 -4.96 5.62 8.38
N TRP A 309 -4.85 5.37 9.68
CA TRP A 309 -3.56 5.25 10.35
C TRP A 309 -3.15 3.79 10.40
N VAL A 310 -1.87 3.49 10.13
CA VAL A 310 -1.33 2.13 10.10
C VAL A 310 0.03 2.08 10.76
N ASP A 311 0.31 0.95 11.43
CA ASP A 311 1.58 0.68 12.09
C ASP A 311 1.90 -0.82 12.16
N ASN A 312 3.14 -1.16 12.49
CA ASN A 312 3.63 -2.50 12.81
C ASN A 312 3.29 -3.58 11.77
N VAL A 313 3.50 -3.26 10.48
CA VAL A 313 3.18 -4.16 9.37
C VAL A 313 4.16 -5.34 9.31
N ALA A 314 3.63 -6.55 9.34
CA ALA A 314 4.40 -7.80 9.37
C ALA A 314 3.73 -8.92 8.56
N PHE A 315 4.54 -9.85 8.06
CA PHE A 315 4.07 -11.15 7.59
C PHE A 315 4.03 -12.15 8.76
N VAL A 316 3.04 -13.05 8.78
CA VAL A 316 2.95 -14.11 9.80
C VAL A 316 2.95 -15.48 9.14
N HIS A 317 3.77 -16.41 9.63
CA HIS A 317 3.98 -17.77 9.09
C HIS A 317 3.60 -18.86 10.09
#